data_AF-A8ILQ9-F1
#
_entry.id   AF-A8ILQ9-F1
#
_cell.length_a   1.000
_cell.length_b   1.000
_cell.length_c   1.000
_cell.angle_alpha   90.00
_cell.angle_beta   90.00
_cell.angle_gamma   90.00
#
_symmetry.space_group_name_H-M   'P 1'
#
loop_
_entity.id
_entity.type
_entity.pdbx_description
1 polymer ?
#
loop_
_entity_poly.entity_id
_entity_poly.type
_entity_poly.pdbx_seq_one_letter_code
_entity_poly.pdbx_strand_id
1 'polypeptide(L)'
;FWYQAGFNPAVFARDLFWFSLEPPGEEYGLGFAPIAEGGLWLIASFFLLISVCAWWVRTYLRAVALGMGKHVAWGFASAIWLFLVLGLFRPVLMGSWSHAVPYGIFSHLDWTNLFSLTYGNLFYNPFHALSIVFLYGSALL
;
A
#
# COMPACT_ATOMS: atom_id res chain seq x y z
N PHE A 1 4.09 -16.03 1.86
CA PHE A 1 5.43 -16.14 2.47
C PHE A 1 5.75 -17.57 2.92
N TRP A 2 4.89 -18.25 3.69
CA TRP A 2 5.16 -19.65 4.11
C TRP A 2 5.47 -20.62 2.95
N TYR A 3 4.76 -20.48 1.84
CA TYR A 3 5.06 -21.19 0.59
C TYR A 3 6.47 -20.88 0.03
N GLN A 4 6.88 -19.61 0.03
CA GLN A 4 8.23 -19.20 -0.44
C GLN A 4 9.34 -19.73 0.46
N ALA A 5 9.06 -19.95 1.75
CA ALA A 5 9.97 -20.59 2.68
C ALA A 5 10.05 -22.13 2.49
N GLY A 6 9.35 -22.70 1.49
CA GLY A 6 9.28 -24.15 1.31
C GLY A 6 8.67 -24.87 2.51
N PHE A 7 7.78 -24.21 3.25
CA PHE A 7 7.19 -24.70 4.50
C PHE A 7 8.24 -25.02 5.59
N ASN A 8 9.41 -24.38 5.53
CA ASN A 8 10.48 -24.55 6.52
C ASN A 8 10.50 -23.37 7.52
N PRO A 9 10.36 -23.63 8.83
CA PRO A 9 10.29 -22.56 9.84
C PRO A 9 11.61 -21.80 10.01
N ALA A 10 12.76 -22.46 9.85
CA ALA A 10 14.06 -21.81 9.95
C ALA A 10 14.32 -20.87 8.76
N VAL A 11 13.97 -21.31 7.55
CA VAL A 11 14.03 -20.46 6.35
C VAL A 11 13.05 -19.30 6.48
N PHE A 12 11.84 -19.56 6.95
CA PHE A 12 10.84 -18.51 7.13
C PHE A 12 11.31 -17.42 8.09
N ALA A 13 11.93 -17.80 9.22
CA ALA A 13 12.46 -16.84 10.18
C ALA A 13 13.67 -16.07 9.64
N ARG A 14 14.60 -16.76 8.96
CA ARG A 14 15.82 -16.15 8.37
C ARG A 14 15.48 -15.11 7.29
N ASP A 15 14.56 -15.46 6.39
CA ASP A 15 14.28 -14.70 5.17
C ASP A 15 13.01 -13.87 5.24
N LEU A 16 12.38 -13.75 6.42
CA LEU A 16 11.06 -13.11 6.58
C LEU A 16 10.94 -11.77 5.84
N PHE A 17 11.97 -10.92 5.91
CA PHE A 17 11.91 -9.58 5.32
C PHE A 17 12.08 -9.56 3.80
N TRP A 18 12.59 -10.64 3.23
CA TRP A 18 12.87 -10.80 1.80
C TRP A 18 11.72 -11.47 1.05
N PHE A 19 10.78 -12.11 1.75
CA PHE A 19 9.58 -12.62 1.09
C PHE A 19 8.69 -11.50 0.59
N SER A 20 8.07 -11.74 -0.56
CA SER A 20 7.22 -10.76 -1.20
C SER A 20 6.01 -11.40 -1.87
N LEU A 21 4.87 -10.74 -1.79
CA LEU A 21 3.69 -11.03 -2.58
C LEU A 21 3.60 -9.90 -3.60
N GLU A 22 4.00 -10.21 -4.83
CA GLU A 22 4.08 -9.26 -5.94
C GLU A 22 2.72 -9.04 -6.60
N PRO A 23 2.43 -7.83 -7.13
CA PRO A 23 1.28 -7.61 -7.98
C PRO A 23 1.39 -8.40 -9.30
N PRO A 24 0.27 -8.54 -10.05
CA PRO A 24 0.30 -9.08 -11.40
C PRO A 24 1.31 -8.37 -12.33
N GLY A 25 1.91 -9.15 -13.25
CA GLY A 25 2.75 -8.61 -14.33
C GLY A 25 1.99 -7.71 -15.31
N GLU A 26 2.72 -6.91 -16.09
CA GLU A 26 2.16 -5.96 -17.05
C GLU A 26 1.30 -6.64 -18.14
N GLU A 27 1.65 -7.86 -18.52
CA GLU A 27 0.94 -8.67 -19.51
C GLU A 27 -0.53 -8.94 -19.13
N TYR A 28 -0.87 -8.83 -17.84
CA TYR A 28 -2.23 -9.00 -17.34
C TYR A 28 -3.02 -7.68 -17.28
N GLY A 29 -2.38 -6.52 -17.46
CA GLY A 29 -3.01 -5.21 -17.34
C GLY A 29 -3.79 -5.04 -16.03
N LEU A 30 -5.07 -4.68 -16.13
CA LEU A 30 -6.01 -4.63 -15.00
C LEU A 30 -6.83 -5.93 -14.80
N GLY A 31 -6.49 -6.99 -15.53
CA GLY A 31 -7.14 -8.29 -15.43
C GLY A 31 -6.80 -9.03 -14.13
N PHE A 32 -7.59 -10.08 -13.86
CA PHE A 32 -7.30 -11.00 -12.77
C PHE A 32 -6.27 -12.04 -13.23
N ALA A 33 -5.05 -11.98 -12.71
CA ALA A 33 -3.98 -12.92 -13.04
C ALA A 33 -4.17 -14.29 -12.36
N PRO A 34 -3.55 -15.36 -12.86
CA PRO A 34 -3.48 -16.64 -12.17
C PRO A 34 -3.00 -16.49 -10.71
N ILE A 35 -3.48 -17.36 -9.82
CA ILE A 35 -3.23 -17.28 -8.37
C ILE A 35 -1.73 -17.17 -8.03
N ALA A 36 -0.88 -17.94 -8.72
CA ALA A 36 0.56 -17.95 -8.51
C ALA A 36 1.31 -16.75 -9.13
N GLU A 37 0.66 -15.98 -10.00
CA GLU A 37 1.24 -14.91 -10.82
C GLU A 37 0.68 -13.53 -10.44
N GLY A 38 0.32 -13.35 -9.16
CA GLY A 38 -0.24 -12.09 -8.63
C GLY A 38 -1.73 -12.13 -8.33
N GLY A 39 -2.45 -13.21 -8.65
CA GLY A 39 -3.85 -13.38 -8.26
C GLY A 39 -4.05 -13.36 -6.73
N LEU A 40 -3.11 -13.92 -5.96
CA LEU A 40 -3.12 -13.80 -4.49
C LEU A 40 -2.95 -12.37 -3.99
N TRP A 41 -2.17 -11.55 -4.70
CA TRP A 41 -2.02 -10.13 -4.37
C TRP A 41 -3.35 -9.40 -4.54
N LEU A 42 -4.07 -9.64 -5.64
CA LEU A 42 -5.40 -9.03 -5.87
C LEU A 42 -6.40 -9.39 -4.76
N ILE A 43 -6.41 -10.65 -4.35
CA ILE A 43 -7.27 -11.12 -3.24
C ILE A 43 -6.87 -10.43 -1.93
N ALA A 44 -5.58 -10.39 -1.61
CA ALA A 44 -5.08 -9.73 -0.40
C ALA A 44 -5.42 -8.22 -0.40
N SER A 45 -5.21 -7.54 -1.51
CA SER A 45 -5.52 -6.12 -1.73
C SER A 45 -7.00 -5.83 -1.54
N PHE A 46 -7.88 -6.68 -2.06
CA PHE A 46 -9.33 -6.55 -1.90
C PHE A 46 -9.76 -6.65 -0.43
N PHE A 47 -9.26 -7.67 0.30
CA PHE A 47 -9.58 -7.81 1.72
C PHE A 47 -8.94 -6.72 2.58
N LEU A 48 -7.74 -6.25 2.24
CA LEU A 48 -7.12 -5.11 2.90
C LEU A 48 -7.96 -3.84 2.72
N LEU A 49 -8.45 -3.58 1.50
CA LEU A 49 -9.33 -2.44 1.22
C LEU A 49 -10.59 -2.48 2.10
N ILE A 50 -11.27 -3.63 2.15
CA ILE A 50 -12.46 -3.81 3.00
C ILE A 50 -12.10 -3.56 4.47
N SER A 51 -11.00 -4.15 4.95
CA SER A 51 -10.54 -4.00 6.34
C SER A 51 -10.32 -2.53 6.72
N VAL A 52 -9.60 -1.79 5.88
CA VAL A 52 -9.28 -0.37 6.10
C VAL A 52 -10.55 0.49 6.04
N CYS A 53 -11.43 0.29 5.06
CA CYS A 53 -12.70 1.00 4.97
C CYS A 53 -13.62 0.70 6.16
N ALA A 54 -13.72 -0.56 6.59
CA ALA A 54 -14.49 -0.94 7.77
C ALA A 54 -13.93 -0.30 9.04
N TRP A 55 -12.60 -0.19 9.15
CA TRP A 55 -11.96 0.49 10.28
C TRP A 55 -12.24 2.00 10.28
N TRP A 56 -12.32 2.61 9.11
CA TRP A 56 -12.71 4.01 8.98
C TRP A 56 -14.16 4.22 9.46
N VAL A 57 -15.09 3.40 8.98
CA VAL A 57 -16.50 3.43 9.42
C VAL A 57 -16.59 3.22 10.93
N ARG A 58 -15.85 2.26 11.49
CA ARG A 58 -15.76 2.05 12.94
C ARG A 58 -15.33 3.33 13.66
N THR A 59 -14.26 3.97 13.18
CA THR A 59 -13.70 5.19 13.79
C THR A 59 -14.72 6.33 13.78
N TYR A 60 -15.43 6.51 12.67
CA TYR A 60 -16.50 7.49 12.54
C TYR A 60 -17.67 7.20 13.51
N LEU A 61 -18.17 5.95 13.53
CA LEU A 61 -19.32 5.56 14.35
C LEU A 61 -19.02 5.65 15.85
N ARG A 62 -17.77 5.43 16.28
CA ARG A 62 -17.38 5.64 17.68
C ARG A 62 -17.42 7.11 18.08
N ALA A 63 -16.96 8.01 17.22
CA ALA A 63 -17.08 9.45 17.48
C ALA A 63 -18.55 9.89 17.59
N VAL A 64 -19.43 9.37 16.71
CA VAL A 64 -20.88 9.63 16.78
C VAL A 64 -21.48 9.14 18.09
N ALA A 65 -21.18 7.89 18.48
CA ALA A 65 -21.74 7.28 19.69
C ALA A 65 -21.35 8.03 20.98
N LEU A 66 -20.22 8.75 20.97
CA LEU A 66 -19.71 9.52 22.10
C LEU A 66 -20.03 11.03 21.98
N GLY A 67 -20.75 11.47 20.94
CA GLY A 67 -21.04 12.89 20.72
C GLY A 67 -19.79 13.75 20.41
N MET A 68 -18.72 13.14 19.90
CA MET A 68 -17.44 13.80 19.61
C MET A 68 -17.37 14.37 18.19
N GLY A 69 -16.45 15.32 17.97
CA GLY A 69 -16.03 15.73 16.64
C GLY A 69 -15.38 14.59 15.84
N LYS A 70 -15.53 14.61 14.52
CA LYS A 70 -15.08 13.52 13.62
C LYS A 70 -13.68 13.75 13.04
N HIS A 71 -12.89 14.64 13.65
CA HIS A 71 -11.59 15.07 13.13
C HIS A 71 -10.62 13.90 12.91
N VAL A 72 -10.58 12.92 13.83
CA VAL A 72 -9.74 11.72 13.69
C VAL A 72 -10.17 10.87 12.49
N ALA A 73 -11.47 10.72 12.25
CA ALA A 73 -11.96 9.98 11.08
C ALA A 73 -11.56 10.69 9.78
N TRP A 74 -11.59 12.02 9.74
CA TRP A 74 -11.15 12.77 8.57
C TRP A 74 -9.63 12.76 8.37
N GLY A 75 -8.85 12.84 9.45
CA GLY A 75 -7.40 12.62 9.40
C GLY A 75 -7.04 11.20 8.94
N PHE A 76 -7.82 10.19 9.34
CA PHE A 76 -7.62 8.84 8.84
C PHE A 76 -8.02 8.71 7.36
N ALA A 77 -9.06 9.41 6.91
CA ALA A 77 -9.46 9.40 5.49
C ALA A 77 -8.35 9.91 4.56
N SER A 78 -7.56 10.90 4.98
CA SER A 78 -6.43 11.39 4.17
C SER A 78 -5.28 10.36 4.07
N ALA A 79 -5.05 9.55 5.11
CA ALA A 79 -4.11 8.43 5.04
C ALA A 79 -4.63 7.32 4.10
N ILE A 80 -5.92 7.01 4.16
CA ILE A 80 -6.56 6.07 3.23
C ILE A 80 -6.45 6.57 1.79
N TRP A 81 -6.59 7.89 1.56
CA TRP A 81 -6.41 8.47 0.25
C TRP A 81 -5.03 8.18 -0.34
N LEU A 82 -3.95 8.40 0.41
CA LEU A 82 -2.60 8.07 -0.05
C LEU A 82 -2.46 6.57 -0.37
N PHE A 83 -2.96 5.70 0.51
CA PHE A 83 -2.99 4.25 0.30
C PHE A 83 -3.69 3.87 -1.03
N LEU A 84 -4.87 4.46 -1.30
CA LEU A 84 -5.62 4.22 -2.53
C LEU A 84 -4.92 4.80 -3.77
N VAL A 85 -4.28 5.97 -3.66
CA VAL A 85 -3.53 6.55 -4.77
C VAL A 85 -2.40 5.62 -5.21
N LEU A 86 -1.65 5.06 -4.26
CA LEU A 86 -0.51 4.18 -4.55
C LEU A 86 -0.95 2.80 -5.05
N GLY A 87 -1.97 2.19 -4.42
CA GLY A 87 -2.35 0.80 -4.65
C GLY A 87 -3.55 0.56 -5.59
N LEU A 88 -4.34 1.59 -5.89
CA LEU A 88 -5.58 1.46 -6.67
C LEU A 88 -5.68 2.49 -7.81
N PHE A 89 -5.76 3.78 -7.49
CA PHE A 89 -6.06 4.80 -8.50
C PHE A 89 -4.93 4.98 -9.51
N ARG A 90 -3.67 5.11 -9.07
CA ARG A 90 -2.56 5.21 -10.02
C ARG A 90 -2.42 3.95 -10.88
N PRO A 91 -2.41 2.71 -10.35
CA PRO A 91 -2.42 1.50 -11.18
C PRO A 91 -3.54 1.47 -12.23
N VAL A 92 -4.77 1.83 -11.83
CA VAL A 92 -5.92 1.93 -12.76
C VAL A 92 -5.68 2.96 -13.86
N LEU A 93 -5.19 4.16 -13.51
CA LEU A 93 -4.89 5.21 -14.50
C LEU A 93 -3.75 4.84 -15.44
N MET A 94 -2.80 4.03 -14.95
CA MET A 94 -1.69 3.50 -15.75
C MET A 94 -2.08 2.26 -16.56
N GLY A 95 -3.28 1.70 -16.34
CA GLY A 95 -3.78 0.52 -17.06
C GLY A 95 -3.14 -0.80 -16.65
N SER A 96 -2.43 -0.87 -15.51
CA SER A 96 -1.78 -2.10 -15.06
C SER A 96 -1.63 -2.19 -13.54
N TRP A 97 -1.93 -3.36 -12.98
CA TRP A 97 -1.68 -3.66 -11.56
C TRP A 97 -0.21 -3.74 -11.20
N SER A 98 0.69 -3.96 -12.17
CA SER A 98 2.15 -4.03 -11.96
C SER A 98 2.75 -2.77 -11.32
N HIS A 99 2.05 -1.64 -11.43
CA HIS A 99 2.47 -0.38 -10.85
C HIS A 99 2.15 -0.24 -9.36
N ALA A 100 1.35 -1.14 -8.78
CA ALA A 100 0.98 -1.12 -7.37
C ALA A 100 2.13 -1.60 -6.46
N VAL A 101 2.02 -1.31 -5.17
CA VAL A 101 3.03 -1.65 -4.16
C VAL A 101 2.95 -3.15 -3.85
N PRO A 102 4.07 -3.91 -3.83
CA PRO A 102 4.08 -5.30 -3.38
C PRO A 102 3.95 -5.41 -1.85
N TYR A 103 3.49 -6.56 -1.37
CA TYR A 103 3.46 -6.84 0.06
C TYR A 103 4.72 -7.61 0.49
N GLY A 104 5.64 -6.93 1.16
CA GLY A 104 6.86 -7.50 1.74
C GLY A 104 7.71 -6.39 2.37
N ILE A 105 8.57 -6.73 3.33
CA ILE A 105 9.31 -5.70 4.08
C ILE A 105 10.35 -5.02 3.20
N PHE A 106 11.19 -5.76 2.48
CA PHE A 106 12.16 -5.14 1.57
C PHE A 106 11.58 -4.82 0.20
N SER A 107 10.68 -5.66 -0.32
CA SER A 107 10.07 -5.39 -1.64
C SER A 107 9.27 -4.08 -1.71
N HIS A 108 8.56 -3.67 -0.65
CA HIS A 108 7.89 -2.36 -0.66
C HIS A 108 8.87 -1.17 -0.58
N LEU A 109 10.05 -1.36 0.05
CA LEU A 109 11.13 -0.36 0.05
C LEU A 109 11.78 -0.26 -1.32
N ASP A 110 12.05 -1.41 -1.95
CA ASP A 110 12.57 -1.48 -3.31
C ASP A 110 11.62 -0.81 -4.30
N TRP A 111 10.31 -1.07 -4.18
CA TRP A 111 9.28 -0.38 -4.97
C TRP A 111 9.34 1.14 -4.79
N THR A 112 9.53 1.62 -3.57
CA THR A 112 9.59 3.07 -3.29
C THR A 112 10.79 3.71 -3.99
N ASN A 113 11.96 3.06 -3.94
CA ASN A 113 13.15 3.52 -4.63
C ASN A 113 12.98 3.46 -6.16
N LEU A 114 12.51 2.33 -6.69
CA LEU A 114 12.27 2.14 -8.13
C LEU A 114 11.27 3.15 -8.67
N PHE A 115 10.18 3.41 -7.96
CA PHE A 115 9.21 4.44 -8.31
C PHE A 115 9.89 5.82 -8.48
N SER A 116 10.81 6.18 -7.59
CA SER A 116 11.59 7.42 -7.73
C SER A 116 12.48 7.42 -8.98
N LEU A 117 13.19 6.32 -9.24
CA LEU A 117 14.08 6.20 -10.39
C LEU A 117 13.32 6.24 -11.72
N THR A 118 12.19 5.52 -11.81
CA THR A 118 11.35 5.45 -13.01
C THR A 118 10.82 6.82 -13.43
N TYR A 119 10.49 7.70 -12.49
CA TYR A 119 9.94 9.02 -12.77
C TYR A 119 10.97 10.17 -12.64
N GLY A 120 12.27 9.86 -12.73
CA GLY A 120 13.30 10.89 -12.85
C GLY A 120 13.57 11.66 -11.55
N ASN A 121 13.61 10.94 -10.41
CA ASN A 121 13.91 11.44 -9.07
C ASN A 121 12.80 12.29 -8.43
N LEU A 122 12.10 11.71 -7.46
CA LEU A 122 11.00 12.36 -6.73
C LEU A 122 11.40 13.57 -5.88
N PHE A 123 12.69 13.83 -5.64
CA PHE A 123 13.10 15.07 -4.95
C PHE A 123 12.71 16.33 -5.74
N TYR A 124 12.50 16.23 -7.05
CA TYR A 124 12.04 17.33 -7.88
C TYR A 124 10.52 17.41 -8.04
N ASN A 125 9.76 16.49 -7.43
CA ASN A 125 8.30 16.56 -7.42
C ASN A 125 7.84 17.53 -6.30
N PRO A 126 7.14 18.64 -6.62
CA PRO A 126 6.75 19.63 -5.63
C PRO A 126 5.77 19.09 -4.58
N PHE A 127 4.90 18.13 -4.92
CA PHE A 127 4.00 17.50 -3.96
C PHE A 127 4.73 16.57 -2.99
N HIS A 128 5.78 15.88 -3.46
CA HIS A 128 6.64 15.10 -2.59
C HIS A 128 7.40 16.00 -1.61
N ALA A 129 7.95 17.12 -2.09
CA ALA A 129 8.58 18.12 -1.23
C ALA A 129 7.61 18.68 -0.18
N LEU A 130 6.38 19.04 -0.57
CA LEU A 130 5.34 19.48 0.38
C LEU A 130 5.02 18.41 1.42
N SER A 131 4.92 17.14 1.02
CA SER A 131 4.71 16.03 1.95
C SER A 131 5.86 15.91 2.97
N ILE A 132 7.11 16.14 2.56
CA ILE A 132 8.27 16.16 3.47
C ILE A 132 8.18 17.34 4.44
N VAL A 133 7.81 18.54 3.96
CA VAL A 133 7.61 19.71 4.83
C VAL A 133 6.56 19.43 5.90
N PHE A 134 5.43 18.82 5.54
CA PHE A 134 4.39 18.46 6.51
C PHE A 134 4.81 17.31 7.43
N LEU A 135 5.58 16.34 6.94
CA LEU A 135 6.14 15.28 7.78
C LEU A 135 7.07 15.88 8.84
N TYR A 136 8.01 16.74 8.46
CA TYR A 136 8.92 17.41 9.40
C TYR A 136 8.17 18.35 10.33
N GLY A 137 7.20 19.10 9.81
CA GLY A 137 6.33 19.97 10.60
C GLY A 137 5.55 19.20 11.67
N SER A 138 5.10 17.98 11.37
CA SER A 138 4.35 17.14 12.33
C SER A 138 5.16 16.64 13.51
N ALA A 139 6.50 16.62 13.39
CA ALA A 139 7.40 16.29 14.49
C ALA A 139 7.87 17.53 15.26
N LEU A 140 7.80 18.72 14.63
CA LEU A 140 8.25 19.98 15.23
C LEU A 140 7.15 20.65 16.07
N LEU A 141 5.89 20.57 15.63
CA LEU A 141 4.72 21.11 16.32
C LEU A 141 4.22 20.16 17.42
#